data_AF-A0A967WI32-F1
#
_entry.id   AF-A0A967WI32-F1
#
_cell.length_a   1.000
_cell.length_b   1.000
_cell.length_c   1.000
_cell.angle_alpha   90.00
_cell.angle_beta   90.00
_cell.angle_gamma   90.00
#
_symmetry.space_group_name_H-M   'P 1'
#
loop_
_entity.id
_entity.type
_entity.pdbx_description
1 polymer ?
#
loop_
_entity_poly.entity_id
_entity_poly.type
_entity_poly.pdbx_seq_one_letter_code
_entity_poly.pdbx_strand_id
1 'polypeptide(L)'
;LGTYQGRSAMVLAMGTMGDGQHRRIVSIDNYSEGTNAKEPERGGQPDFWDVQRKFKCRGRVYLVQGETNVIPAPVRGQDIAMVFVDGDHRREQLYKDIYAWKPLVVDGGIMAFDDYGSERWPDVKAVVDETMGDWTQMGEPRGSVIAFRR
;
A
#
# COMPACT_ATOMS: atom_id res chain seq x y z
N LEU A 1 1.82 -0.24 -0.53
CA LEU A 1 2.04 -1.14 -1.67
C LEU A 1 1.33 -0.49 -2.84
N GLY A 2 2.03 -0.27 -3.93
CA GLY A 2 1.62 0.68 -4.97
C GLY A 2 1.96 2.11 -4.55
N THR A 3 2.90 2.71 -5.26
CA THR A 3 3.39 4.07 -5.02
C THR A 3 2.80 5.01 -6.05
N TYR A 4 2.82 4.61 -7.32
CA TYR A 4 2.46 5.41 -8.47
C TYR A 4 3.09 6.82 -8.39
N GLN A 5 2.29 7.87 -8.28
CA GLN A 5 2.76 9.25 -8.13
C GLN A 5 3.19 9.64 -6.69
N GLY A 6 2.95 8.77 -5.71
CA GLY A 6 3.44 8.91 -4.34
C GLY A 6 2.50 9.60 -3.35
N ARG A 7 1.26 9.91 -3.74
CA ARG A 7 0.34 10.72 -2.92
C ARG A 7 0.01 10.08 -1.58
N SER A 8 -0.40 8.82 -1.58
CA SER A 8 -0.76 8.06 -0.38
C SER A 8 0.45 7.93 0.57
N ALA A 9 1.63 7.60 0.04
CA ALA A 9 2.87 7.53 0.82
C ALA A 9 3.25 8.88 1.46
N MET A 10 3.04 10.01 0.77
CA MET A 10 3.27 11.35 1.33
C MET A 10 2.28 11.67 2.46
N VAL A 11 0.99 11.36 2.30
CA VAL A 11 -0.02 11.56 3.35
C VAL A 11 0.29 10.73 4.59
N LEU A 12 0.64 9.45 4.41
CA LEU A 12 1.05 8.59 5.53
C LEU A 12 2.30 9.12 6.22
N ALA A 13 3.30 9.57 5.45
CA ALA A 13 4.50 10.18 6.01
C ALA A 13 4.17 11.43 6.84
N MET A 14 3.22 12.27 6.41
CA MET A 14 2.76 13.42 7.19
C MET A 14 2.08 13.00 8.50
N GLY A 15 1.26 11.96 8.46
CA GLY A 15 0.62 11.40 9.66
C GLY A 15 1.62 10.97 10.73
N THR A 16 2.78 10.44 10.33
CA THR A 16 3.86 10.05 11.28
C THR A 16 4.63 11.21 11.89
N MET A 17 4.39 12.45 11.47
CA MET A 17 5.05 13.62 12.04
C MET A 17 4.33 14.16 13.28
N GLY A 18 3.05 13.83 13.47
CA GLY A 18 2.21 14.43 14.51
C GLY A 18 2.45 13.91 15.94
N ASP A 19 3.01 12.71 16.09
CA ASP A 19 3.20 12.05 17.39
C ASP A 19 4.66 11.98 17.85
N GLY A 20 5.59 12.58 17.10
CA GLY A 20 7.02 12.59 17.40
C GLY A 20 7.72 11.23 17.27
N GLN A 21 7.02 10.15 16.88
CA GLN A 21 7.63 8.82 16.77
C GLN A 21 8.43 8.62 15.48
N HIS A 22 8.33 9.55 14.52
CA HIS A 22 9.19 9.63 13.33
C HIS A 22 9.35 8.29 12.59
N ARG A 23 8.25 7.56 12.41
CA ARG A 23 8.26 6.24 11.80
C ARG A 23 8.73 6.31 10.34
N ARG A 24 9.44 5.26 9.91
CA ARG A 24 9.87 5.10 8.52
C ARG A 24 8.69 4.66 7.67
N ILE A 25 8.58 5.21 6.46
CA ILE A 25 7.65 4.78 5.43
C ILE A 25 8.45 4.09 4.33
N VAL A 26 8.07 2.88 3.96
CA VAL A 26 8.60 2.18 2.80
C VAL A 26 7.48 2.06 1.79
N SER A 27 7.67 2.64 0.61
CA SER A 27 6.71 2.57 -0.50
C SER A 27 7.31 1.75 -1.62
N ILE A 28 6.56 0.76 -2.12
CA ILE A 28 7.03 -0.26 -3.06
C ILE A 28 6.14 -0.23 -4.28
N ASP A 29 6.73 -0.22 -5.47
CA ASP A 29 6.02 -0.25 -6.74
C ASP A 29 6.95 -0.76 -7.85
N ASN A 30 6.43 -1.58 -8.76
CA ASN A 30 7.22 -2.12 -9.88
C ASN A 30 7.23 -1.17 -11.09
N TYR A 31 6.36 -0.16 -11.12
CA TYR A 31 6.15 0.76 -12.24
C TYR A 31 6.01 0.01 -13.57
N SER A 32 5.27 -1.10 -13.55
CA SER A 32 5.03 -1.96 -14.72
C SER A 32 3.56 -2.04 -15.15
N GLU A 33 2.60 -1.76 -14.26
CA GLU A 33 1.17 -1.80 -14.59
C GLU A 33 0.74 -0.86 -15.74
N GLY A 34 1.58 0.09 -16.16
CA GLY A 34 1.33 1.03 -17.24
C GLY A 34 1.26 0.38 -18.63
N THR A 35 1.61 -0.90 -18.76
CA THR A 35 1.45 -1.62 -20.03
C THR A 35 0.05 -2.22 -20.22
N ASN A 36 -0.76 -2.38 -19.16
CA ASN A 36 -2.10 -3.01 -19.22
C ASN A 36 -3.17 -2.41 -18.29
N ALA A 37 -2.83 -1.46 -17.41
CA ALA A 37 -3.81 -0.75 -16.62
C ALA A 37 -4.70 0.08 -17.55
N LYS A 38 -6.02 -0.01 -17.37
CA LYS A 38 -7.02 0.81 -18.06
C LYS A 38 -6.96 2.30 -17.62
N GLU A 39 -5.77 2.85 -17.43
CA GLU A 39 -5.49 4.25 -17.09
C GLU A 39 -4.68 5.02 -18.17
N PRO A 40 -4.87 4.79 -19.49
CA PRO A 40 -4.13 5.56 -20.50
C PRO A 40 -4.50 7.06 -20.50
N GLU A 41 -5.62 7.46 -19.90
CA GLU A 41 -6.14 8.83 -19.96
C GLU A 41 -5.45 9.84 -19.02
N ARG A 42 -4.51 9.41 -18.16
CA ARG A 42 -3.84 10.27 -17.16
C ARG A 42 -2.31 10.37 -17.29
N GLY A 43 -1.75 10.11 -18.46
CA GLY A 43 -0.34 10.42 -18.76
C GLY A 43 0.66 9.29 -18.51
N GLY A 44 0.21 8.03 -18.48
CA GLY A 44 1.08 6.86 -18.36
C GLY A 44 1.68 6.68 -16.97
N GLN A 45 2.50 5.65 -16.80
CA GLN A 45 3.21 5.44 -15.54
C GLN A 45 4.34 6.45 -15.34
N PRO A 46 4.51 7.00 -14.13
CA PRO A 46 5.59 7.92 -13.85
C PRO A 46 6.92 7.16 -13.78
N ASP A 47 8.00 7.82 -14.20
CA ASP A 47 9.35 7.31 -14.02
C ASP A 47 9.71 7.27 -12.53
N PHE A 48 10.34 6.17 -12.10
CA PHE A 48 10.74 5.95 -10.71
C PHE A 48 11.66 7.08 -10.20
N TRP A 49 12.64 7.50 -10.99
CA TRP A 49 13.59 8.55 -10.60
C TRP A 49 12.90 9.90 -10.49
N ASP A 50 11.92 10.18 -11.35
CA ASP A 50 11.09 11.38 -11.26
C ASP A 50 10.27 11.41 -9.97
N VAL A 51 9.66 10.29 -9.61
CA VAL A 51 8.93 10.15 -8.35
C VAL A 51 9.90 10.32 -7.19
N GLN A 52 11.05 9.63 -7.20
CA GLN A 52 12.05 9.72 -6.15
C GLN A 52 12.55 11.16 -5.93
N ARG A 53 12.76 11.95 -6.99
CA ARG A 53 13.14 13.37 -6.86
C ARG A 53 12.04 14.24 -6.23
N LYS A 54 10.77 13.86 -6.35
CA LYS A 54 9.62 14.55 -5.72
C LYS A 54 9.50 14.24 -4.22
N PHE A 55 9.93 13.05 -3.78
CA PHE A 55 9.96 12.69 -2.36
C PHE A 55 11.05 13.47 -1.62
N LYS A 56 10.78 14.74 -1.32
CA LYS A 56 11.65 15.61 -0.51
C LYS A 56 11.50 15.38 1.00
N CYS A 57 10.76 14.36 1.42
CA CYS A 57 10.59 13.92 2.81
C CYS A 57 11.92 13.32 3.32
N ARG A 58 12.90 14.20 3.58
CA ARG A 58 14.27 13.94 4.04
C ARG A 58 14.35 12.70 4.95
N GLY A 59 14.90 11.59 4.44
CA GLY A 59 15.30 10.40 5.19
C GLY A 59 14.19 9.52 5.80
N ARG A 60 12.91 9.81 5.54
CA ARG A 60 11.78 9.10 6.19
C ARG A 60 10.96 8.24 5.24
N VAL A 61 10.90 8.61 3.97
CA VAL A 61 10.24 7.82 2.94
C VAL A 61 11.29 7.14 2.07
N TYR A 62 11.24 5.82 2.03
CA TYR A 62 12.11 4.97 1.24
C TYR A 62 11.28 4.39 0.10
N LEU A 63 11.61 4.80 -1.13
CA LEU A 63 11.01 4.20 -2.32
C LEU A 63 11.83 2.97 -2.72
N VAL A 64 11.12 1.90 -3.04
CA VAL A 64 11.68 0.66 -3.55
C VAL A 64 11.01 0.38 -4.89
N GLN A 65 11.81 0.27 -5.95
CA GLN A 65 11.34 -0.25 -7.22
C GLN A 65 11.33 -1.79 -7.14
N GLY A 66 10.16 -2.42 -7.29
CA GLY A 66 10.02 -3.87 -7.26
C GLY A 66 8.58 -4.33 -7.06
N GLU A 67 8.37 -5.64 -7.20
CA GLU A 67 7.07 -6.25 -6.98
C GLU A 67 6.61 -6.10 -5.53
N THR A 68 5.35 -5.70 -5.32
CA THR A 68 4.79 -5.46 -3.99
C THR A 68 4.72 -6.71 -3.14
N ASN A 69 4.57 -7.89 -3.75
CA ASN A 69 4.53 -9.17 -3.06
C ASN A 69 5.93 -9.70 -2.67
N VAL A 70 7.01 -8.98 -2.99
CA VAL A 70 8.37 -9.32 -2.59
C VAL A 70 8.82 -8.42 -1.46
N ILE A 71 9.07 -8.99 -0.28
CA ILE A 71 9.54 -8.24 0.88
C ILE A 71 10.97 -7.74 0.63
N PRO A 72 11.21 -6.42 0.55
CA PRO A 72 12.52 -5.89 0.19
C PRO A 72 13.46 -5.88 1.39
N ALA A 73 14.77 -5.84 1.13
CA ALA A 73 15.80 -5.89 2.17
C ALA A 73 15.61 -4.86 3.31
N PRO A 74 15.20 -3.60 3.07
CA PRO A 74 14.97 -2.61 4.14
C PRO A 74 13.85 -2.96 5.13
N VAL A 75 12.96 -3.89 4.76
CA VAL A 75 11.79 -4.28 5.57
C VAL A 75 12.05 -5.58 6.35
N ARG A 76 12.97 -6.44 5.87
CA ARG A 76 13.21 -7.75 6.48
C ARG A 76 13.64 -7.61 7.95
N GLY A 77 12.96 -8.33 8.83
CA GLY A 77 13.21 -8.32 10.27
C GLY A 77 12.85 -7.02 10.98
N GLN A 78 12.05 -6.16 10.37
CA GLN A 78 11.53 -4.94 11.00
C GLN A 78 10.10 -5.14 11.47
N ASP A 79 9.74 -4.50 12.58
CA ASP A 79 8.36 -4.44 13.05
C ASP A 79 7.52 -3.56 12.13
N ILE A 80 6.40 -4.11 11.63
CA ILE A 80 5.49 -3.42 10.73
C ILE A 80 4.22 -3.04 11.49
N ALA A 81 4.08 -1.75 11.82
CA ALA A 81 2.90 -1.22 12.49
C ALA A 81 1.71 -1.02 11.54
N MET A 82 1.97 -0.81 10.24
CA MET A 82 0.93 -0.56 9.26
C MET A 82 1.34 -1.01 7.85
N VAL A 83 0.41 -1.60 7.11
CA VAL A 83 0.51 -1.81 5.66
C VAL A 83 -0.70 -1.16 4.98
N PHE A 84 -0.45 -0.36 3.95
CA PHE A 84 -1.48 0.24 3.09
C PHE A 84 -1.37 -0.38 1.70
N VAL A 85 -2.44 -0.98 1.19
CA VAL A 85 -2.50 -1.71 -0.08
C VAL A 85 -3.32 -0.92 -1.09
N ASP A 86 -2.66 -0.50 -2.17
CA ASP A 86 -3.17 0.36 -3.25
C ASP A 86 -2.34 0.07 -4.52
N GLY A 87 -2.18 -1.23 -4.81
CA GLY A 87 -1.35 -1.75 -5.90
C GLY A 87 -2.21 -2.40 -6.98
N ASP A 88 -1.80 -3.59 -7.42
CA ASP A 88 -2.50 -4.28 -8.48
C ASP A 88 -3.86 -4.82 -8.02
N HIS A 89 -4.91 -4.35 -8.68
CA HIS A 89 -6.30 -4.70 -8.36
C HIS A 89 -6.74 -6.07 -8.89
N ARG A 90 -5.86 -6.82 -9.59
CA ARG A 90 -6.16 -8.19 -10.02
C ARG A 90 -6.22 -9.11 -8.80
N ARG A 91 -7.27 -9.92 -8.72
CA ARG A 91 -7.51 -10.91 -7.65
C ARG A 91 -6.25 -11.67 -7.20
N GLU A 92 -5.50 -12.24 -8.14
CA GLU A 92 -4.28 -13.02 -7.85
C GLU A 92 -3.20 -12.19 -7.14
N GLN A 93 -3.03 -10.92 -7.55
CA GLN A 93 -2.01 -10.04 -6.99
C GLN A 93 -2.41 -9.52 -5.60
N LEU A 94 -3.71 -9.23 -5.39
CA LEU A 94 -4.25 -8.92 -4.07
C LEU A 94 -3.95 -10.03 -3.05
N TYR A 95 -4.18 -11.30 -3.41
CA TYR A 95 -3.82 -12.41 -2.54
C TYR A 95 -2.32 -12.48 -2.26
N LYS A 96 -1.48 -12.32 -3.28
CA LYS A 96 -0.02 -12.35 -3.15
C LYS A 96 0.46 -11.26 -2.19
N ASP A 97 -0.05 -10.05 -2.32
CA ASP A 97 0.28 -8.95 -1.42
C ASP A 97 -0.21 -9.24 0.01
N ILE A 98 -1.49 -9.61 0.18
CA ILE A 98 -2.03 -9.85 1.52
C ILE A 98 -1.28 -10.98 2.22
N TYR A 99 -1.07 -12.11 1.56
CA TYR A 99 -0.36 -13.24 2.17
C TYR A 99 1.13 -12.95 2.45
N ALA A 100 1.79 -12.13 1.64
CA ALA A 100 3.17 -11.73 1.90
C ALA A 100 3.29 -10.83 3.13
N TRP A 101 2.36 -9.89 3.31
CA TRP A 101 2.49 -8.81 4.28
C TRP A 101 1.72 -9.02 5.58
N LYS A 102 0.53 -9.62 5.54
CA LYS A 102 -0.32 -9.90 6.70
C LYS A 102 0.43 -10.56 7.87
N PRO A 103 1.26 -11.61 7.69
CA PRO A 103 1.97 -12.24 8.80
C PRO A 103 3.05 -11.36 9.45
N LEU A 104 3.54 -10.34 8.74
CA LEU A 104 4.63 -9.45 9.20
C LEU A 104 4.14 -8.26 10.02
N VAL A 105 2.83 -7.97 10.00
CA VAL A 105 2.23 -6.88 10.79
C VAL A 105 2.20 -7.27 12.26
N VAL A 106 2.70 -6.42 13.15
CA VAL A 106 2.71 -6.70 14.59
C VAL A 106 1.30 -6.78 15.19
N ASP A 107 1.15 -7.39 16.37
CA ASP A 107 -0.13 -7.39 17.10
C ASP A 107 -0.59 -5.96 17.39
N GLY A 108 -1.88 -5.67 17.17
CA GLY A 108 -2.43 -4.31 17.22
C GLY A 108 -2.06 -3.43 16.02
N GLY A 109 -1.25 -3.92 15.09
CA GLY A 109 -0.93 -3.27 13.82
C GLY A 109 -2.12 -3.25 12.86
N ILE A 110 -1.98 -2.45 11.79
CA ILE A 110 -3.09 -2.13 10.88
C ILE A 110 -2.78 -2.59 9.46
N MET A 111 -3.77 -3.15 8.78
CA MET A 111 -3.75 -3.33 7.33
C MET A 111 -4.94 -2.59 6.73
N ALA A 112 -4.67 -1.70 5.77
CA ALA A 112 -5.67 -0.88 5.11
C ALA A 112 -5.61 -1.05 3.60
N PHE A 113 -6.76 -0.91 2.95
CA PHE A 113 -6.96 -1.22 1.54
C PHE A 113 -7.70 -0.07 0.88
N ASP A 114 -7.18 0.43 -0.24
CA ASP A 114 -7.89 1.36 -1.10
C ASP A 114 -8.80 0.61 -2.10
N ASP A 115 -9.65 1.34 -2.81
CA ASP A 115 -10.62 0.83 -3.79
C ASP A 115 -11.60 -0.23 -3.24
N TYR A 116 -11.77 -0.30 -1.93
CA TYR A 116 -12.72 -1.19 -1.28
C TYR A 116 -14.17 -0.80 -1.63
N GLY A 117 -14.87 -1.73 -2.28
CA GLY A 117 -16.24 -1.51 -2.77
C GLY A 117 -16.32 -0.76 -4.10
N SER A 118 -15.19 -0.54 -4.78
CA SER A 118 -15.15 0.05 -6.12
C SER A 118 -15.85 -0.86 -7.14
N GLU A 119 -16.80 -0.31 -7.90
CA GLU A 119 -17.42 -1.02 -9.03
C GLU A 119 -16.42 -1.35 -10.14
N ARG A 120 -15.35 -0.56 -10.26
CA ARG A 120 -14.28 -0.78 -11.24
C ARG A 120 -13.39 -1.96 -10.85
N TRP A 121 -13.21 -2.19 -9.55
CA TRP A 121 -12.31 -3.20 -8.98
C TRP A 121 -13.06 -4.09 -7.97
N PRO A 122 -14.07 -4.86 -8.42
CA PRO A 122 -14.93 -5.62 -7.52
C PRO A 122 -14.17 -6.71 -6.74
N ASP A 123 -13.06 -7.20 -7.30
CA ASP A 123 -12.21 -8.20 -6.65
C ASP A 123 -11.56 -7.69 -5.36
N VAL A 124 -11.35 -6.37 -5.21
CA VAL A 124 -10.75 -5.79 -4.00
C VAL A 124 -11.59 -6.15 -2.77
N LYS A 125 -12.88 -5.84 -2.80
CA LYS A 125 -13.77 -6.15 -1.68
C LYS A 125 -13.84 -7.65 -1.41
N ALA A 126 -14.01 -8.45 -2.46
CA ALA A 126 -14.15 -9.90 -2.32
C ALA A 126 -12.91 -10.54 -1.68
N VAL A 127 -11.70 -10.17 -2.13
CA VAL A 127 -10.45 -10.70 -1.59
C VAL A 127 -10.19 -10.19 -0.17
N VAL A 128 -10.44 -8.91 0.10
CA VAL A 128 -10.24 -8.33 1.44
C VAL A 128 -11.17 -9.00 2.46
N ASP A 129 -12.46 -9.16 2.13
CA ASP A 129 -13.43 -9.82 3.01
C ASP A 129 -13.04 -11.28 3.31
N GLU A 130 -12.53 -12.00 2.30
CA GLU A 130 -12.10 -13.39 2.45
C GLU A 130 -10.82 -13.54 3.28
N THR A 131 -9.85 -12.63 3.10
CA THR A 131 -8.51 -12.76 3.67
C THR A 131 -8.35 -12.10 5.04
N MET A 132 -9.23 -11.17 5.40
CA MET A 132 -9.13 -10.39 6.65
C MET A 132 -10.19 -10.78 7.70
N GLY A 133 -10.91 -11.89 7.50
CA GLY A 133 -12.00 -12.32 8.40
C GLY A 133 -11.58 -12.69 9.83
N ASP A 134 -10.29 -12.90 10.07
CA ASP A 134 -9.67 -13.12 11.38
C ASP A 134 -9.14 -11.83 12.04
N TRP A 135 -9.25 -10.68 11.37
CA TRP A 135 -8.83 -9.37 11.88
C TRP A 135 -10.05 -8.50 12.21
N THR A 136 -9.87 -7.54 13.11
CA THR A 136 -10.97 -6.65 13.52
C THR A 136 -11.14 -5.49 12.53
N GLN A 137 -12.27 -5.42 11.83
CA GLN A 137 -12.60 -4.28 10.98
C GLN A 137 -12.72 -2.98 11.79
N MET A 138 -12.07 -1.92 11.32
CA MET A 138 -12.01 -0.62 11.99
C MET A 138 -13.14 0.31 11.52
N GLY A 139 -14.39 -0.03 11.89
CA GLY A 139 -15.58 0.74 11.54
C GLY A 139 -15.97 0.63 10.06
N GLU A 140 -16.85 1.51 9.61
CA GLU A 140 -17.32 1.54 8.21
C GLU A 140 -16.25 2.10 7.25
N PRO A 141 -16.24 1.67 5.97
CA PRO A 141 -15.38 2.26 4.95
C PRO A 141 -15.50 3.78 4.89
N ARG A 142 -14.37 4.47 4.70
CA ARG A 142 -14.28 5.92 4.55
C ARG A 142 -13.80 6.25 3.15
N GLY A 143 -14.73 6.69 2.30
CA GLY A 143 -14.46 6.79 0.86
C GLY A 143 -14.26 5.39 0.29
N SER A 144 -13.16 5.19 -0.44
CA SER A 144 -12.73 3.89 -0.97
C SER A 144 -11.86 3.08 0.00
N VAL A 145 -11.57 3.59 1.20
CA VAL A 145 -10.63 2.96 2.12
C VAL A 145 -11.34 2.19 3.23
N ILE A 146 -10.90 0.96 3.47
CA ILE A 146 -11.23 0.16 4.66
C ILE A 146 -9.94 -0.20 5.42
N ALA A 147 -10.06 -0.43 6.73
CA ALA A 147 -8.92 -0.82 7.56
C ALA A 147 -9.29 -1.91 8.56
N PHE A 148 -8.31 -2.75 8.89
CA PHE A 148 -8.40 -3.85 9.83
C PHE A 148 -7.25 -3.79 10.82
N ARG A 149 -7.52 -4.20 12.06
CA ARG A 149 -6.53 -4.30 13.13
C ARG A 149 -6.27 -5.76 13.47
N ARG A 150 -4.99 -6.13 13.59
CA ARG A 150 -4.54 -7.44 14.04
C ARG A 150 -4.83 -7.65 15.52
#